data_AF-A0A926YRK1-F1
#
_entry.id   AF-A0A926YRK1-F1
#
_cell.length_a   1.000
_cell.length_b   1.000
_cell.length_c   1.000
_cell.angle_alpha   90.00
_cell.angle_beta   90.00
_cell.angle_gamma   90.00
#
_symmetry.space_group_name_H-M   'P 1'
#
loop_
_entity.id
_entity.type
_entity.pdbx_description
1 polymer ?
#
loop_
_entity_poly.entity_id
_entity_poly.type
_entity_poly.pdbx_seq_one_letter_code
_entity_poly.pdbx_strand_id
1 'polypeptide(L)'
;MMTLKLKALVTVAAISTTAAFVTHASPASAASLTWNLNAQFVGGGTATGSFNYDATSGVLSQFNIKTLAGTSAPSNFLFPGATYTAASSTGSLQDSIRLELIGSEFSFQTLFSAPLTEAGGTISLVPSFSFERLPVSGGVGIIRDLASGTVTASATAVPTPALLPGLVGLGLGVLRQKRKAAQANPLS
;
A
#
# COMPACT_ATOMS: atom_id res chain seq x y z
N MET A 1 -19.09 39.95 -77.62
CA MET A 1 -18.59 38.58 -77.82
C MET A 1 -17.25 38.47 -77.11
N MET A 2 -17.23 37.94 -75.89
CA MET A 2 -16.01 37.75 -75.09
C MET A 2 -16.29 36.60 -74.10
N THR A 3 -15.70 35.44 -74.36
CA THR A 3 -15.80 34.21 -73.59
C THR A 3 -14.68 34.15 -72.57
N LEU A 4 -14.98 34.02 -71.28
CA LEU A 4 -13.99 33.60 -70.29
C LEU A 4 -14.54 32.51 -69.36
N LYS A 5 -13.65 31.55 -69.13
CA LYS A 5 -13.88 30.15 -68.79
C LYS A 5 -14.16 29.91 -67.31
N LEU A 6 -15.13 29.03 -67.06
CA LEU A 6 -15.43 28.41 -65.78
C LEU A 6 -14.24 27.51 -65.35
N LYS A 7 -13.55 27.85 -64.25
CA LYS A 7 -12.64 26.94 -63.55
C LYS A 7 -13.25 26.64 -62.18
N ALA A 8 -13.83 25.44 -62.08
CA ALA A 8 -14.17 24.84 -60.81
C ALA A 8 -12.87 24.56 -60.04
N LEU A 9 -12.77 25.03 -58.79
CA LEU A 9 -11.82 24.49 -57.83
C LEU A 9 -12.59 24.11 -56.57
N VAL A 10 -12.91 22.82 -56.52
CA VAL A 10 -13.48 22.11 -55.39
C VAL A 10 -12.53 22.27 -54.20
N THR A 11 -12.95 23.01 -53.19
CA THR A 11 -12.21 23.13 -51.93
C THR A 11 -12.65 21.99 -51.03
N VAL A 12 -11.79 20.98 -50.90
CA VAL A 12 -12.01 19.78 -50.09
C VAL A 12 -12.06 20.17 -48.61
N ALA A 13 -13.19 19.94 -47.96
CA ALA A 13 -13.35 20.04 -46.52
C ALA A 13 -12.63 18.86 -45.84
N ALA A 14 -11.44 19.10 -45.30
CA ALA A 14 -10.76 18.14 -44.42
C ALA A 14 -11.25 18.35 -42.98
N ILE A 15 -12.27 17.59 -42.59
CA ILE A 15 -12.72 17.48 -41.19
C ILE A 15 -11.63 16.69 -40.45
N SER A 16 -10.73 17.38 -39.75
CA SER A 16 -9.77 16.76 -38.84
C SER A 16 -10.48 16.46 -37.51
N THR A 17 -11.13 15.30 -37.42
CA THR A 17 -11.67 14.79 -36.16
C THR A 17 -10.50 14.33 -35.28
N THR A 18 -9.93 15.24 -34.51
CA THR A 18 -8.94 14.90 -33.49
C THR A 18 -9.67 14.15 -32.37
N ALA A 19 -9.65 12.82 -32.42
CA ALA A 19 -10.14 11.97 -31.35
C ALA A 19 -9.27 12.20 -30.10
N ALA A 20 -9.77 13.01 -29.16
CA ALA A 20 -9.18 13.17 -27.85
C ALA A 20 -9.34 11.86 -27.08
N PHE A 21 -8.34 10.99 -27.16
CA PHE A 21 -8.18 9.89 -26.21
C PHE A 21 -7.81 10.47 -24.86
N VAL A 22 -8.81 10.93 -24.11
CA VAL A 22 -8.69 11.13 -22.66
C VAL A 22 -8.64 9.73 -22.07
N THR A 23 -7.44 9.15 -22.05
CA THR A 23 -7.18 7.94 -21.27
C THR A 23 -7.43 8.31 -19.81
N HIS A 24 -8.56 7.84 -19.29
CA HIS A 24 -8.82 7.90 -17.86
C HIS A 24 -7.85 6.90 -17.24
N ALA A 25 -6.64 7.36 -16.94
CA ALA A 25 -5.77 6.62 -16.03
C ALA A 25 -6.55 6.55 -14.73
N SER A 26 -7.15 5.38 -14.44
CA SER A 26 -7.64 5.13 -13.09
C SER A 26 -6.46 5.42 -12.17
N PRO A 27 -6.60 6.30 -11.17
CA PRO A 27 -5.56 6.45 -10.17
C PRO A 27 -5.24 5.04 -9.68
N ALA A 28 -3.97 4.69 -9.69
CA ALA A 28 -3.52 3.44 -9.11
C ALA A 28 -3.90 3.51 -7.64
N SER A 29 -5.01 2.88 -7.27
CA SER A 29 -5.38 2.71 -5.87
C SER A 29 -4.24 1.94 -5.25
N ALA A 30 -3.51 2.58 -4.33
CA ALA A 30 -2.45 1.92 -3.61
C ALA A 30 -3.08 0.72 -2.87
N ALA A 31 -2.54 -0.46 -3.13
CA ALA A 31 -3.05 -1.68 -2.53
C ALA A 31 -2.59 -1.74 -1.07
N SER A 32 -3.47 -2.21 -0.18
CA SER A 32 -3.11 -2.43 1.21
C SER A 32 -1.79 -3.22 1.33
N LEU A 33 -0.88 -2.71 2.16
CA LEU A 33 0.42 -3.32 2.42
C LEU A 33 0.33 -4.23 3.63
N THR A 34 0.96 -5.40 3.53
CA THR A 34 1.19 -6.27 4.69
C THR A 34 2.42 -5.81 5.45
N TRP A 35 2.27 -5.50 6.73
CA TRP A 35 3.34 -5.11 7.65
C TRP A 35 3.67 -6.28 8.57
N ASN A 36 4.96 -6.60 8.69
CA ASN A 36 5.46 -7.64 9.56
C ASN A 36 6.06 -7.02 10.82
N LEU A 37 5.51 -7.37 11.98
CA LEU A 37 6.00 -6.97 13.30
C LEU A 37 7.11 -7.92 13.77
N ASN A 38 8.17 -7.35 14.31
CA ASN A 38 9.18 -8.07 15.08
C ASN A 38 9.66 -7.20 16.24
N ALA A 39 9.40 -7.63 17.47
CA ALA A 39 9.74 -6.88 18.68
C ALA A 39 10.17 -7.79 19.84
N GLN A 40 10.89 -7.22 20.80
CA GLN A 40 11.41 -7.91 21.99
C GLN A 40 10.95 -7.19 23.25
N PHE A 41 10.56 -7.93 24.30
CA PHE A 41 10.19 -7.37 25.60
C PHE A 41 11.41 -7.23 26.54
N VAL A 42 11.36 -6.28 27.48
CA VAL A 42 12.45 -6.04 28.46
C VAL A 42 12.76 -7.27 29.31
N GLY A 43 11.73 -7.98 29.79
CA GLY A 43 11.87 -9.21 30.60
C GLY A 43 11.89 -10.50 29.79
N GLY A 44 12.27 -10.43 28.51
CA GLY A 44 12.34 -11.57 27.60
C GLY A 44 11.03 -11.90 26.89
N GLY A 45 11.14 -12.77 25.87
CA GLY A 45 10.06 -13.04 24.93
C GLY A 45 10.03 -12.04 23.76
N THR A 46 9.20 -12.33 22.76
CA THR A 46 9.07 -11.54 21.54
C THR A 46 7.61 -11.33 21.17
N ALA A 47 7.34 -10.31 20.37
CA ALA A 47 6.08 -10.11 19.65
C ALA A 47 6.37 -10.18 18.15
N THR A 48 5.76 -11.12 17.44
CA THR A 48 5.97 -11.31 16.00
C THR A 48 4.65 -11.55 15.29
N GLY A 49 4.57 -11.20 14.01
CA GLY A 49 3.38 -11.47 13.22
C GLY A 49 3.18 -10.46 12.10
N SER A 50 1.95 -10.37 11.61
CA SER A 50 1.60 -9.39 10.57
C SER A 50 0.23 -8.77 10.73
N PHE A 51 0.02 -7.68 10.01
CA PHE A 51 -1.26 -7.04 9.78
C PHE A 51 -1.24 -6.34 8.42
N ASN A 52 -2.40 -6.02 7.87
CA ASN A 52 -2.53 -5.22 6.66
C ASN A 52 -2.91 -3.79 7.03
N TYR A 53 -2.36 -2.83 6.30
CA TYR A 53 -2.69 -1.41 6.42
C TYR A 53 -3.00 -0.83 5.05
N ASP A 54 -4.11 -0.12 4.93
CA ASP A 54 -4.45 0.70 3.77
C ASP A 54 -4.32 2.16 4.20
N ALA A 55 -3.30 2.86 3.70
CA ALA A 55 -3.03 4.24 4.08
C ALA A 55 -3.98 5.23 3.41
N THR A 56 -4.69 4.82 2.36
CA THR A 56 -5.71 5.65 1.70
C THR A 56 -6.96 5.74 2.57
N SER A 57 -7.42 4.60 3.09
CA SER A 57 -8.58 4.54 3.98
C SER A 57 -8.23 4.70 5.47
N GLY A 58 -6.94 4.57 5.83
CA GLY A 58 -6.47 4.53 7.21
C GLY A 58 -6.88 3.25 7.95
N VAL A 59 -7.27 2.19 7.22
CA VAL A 59 -7.83 0.97 7.80
C VAL A 59 -6.74 -0.08 8.02
N LEU A 60 -6.66 -0.60 9.24
CA LEU A 60 -5.89 -1.79 9.60
C LEU A 60 -6.78 -3.04 9.53
N SER A 61 -6.25 -4.16 9.05
CA SER A 61 -6.97 -5.43 8.91
C SER A 61 -6.07 -6.66 9.02
N GLN A 62 -6.65 -7.86 9.02
CA GLN A 62 -5.92 -9.15 8.96
C GLN A 62 -4.80 -9.31 10.00
N PHE A 63 -5.11 -9.04 11.27
CA PHE A 63 -4.14 -9.17 12.36
C PHE A 63 -3.82 -10.63 12.65
N ASN A 64 -2.53 -10.92 12.79
CA ASN A 64 -2.04 -12.18 13.32
C ASN A 64 -0.72 -11.92 14.05
N ILE A 65 -0.82 -11.40 15.27
CA ILE A 65 0.33 -11.14 16.14
C ILE A 65 0.38 -12.19 17.25
N LYS A 66 1.56 -12.76 17.49
CA LYS A 66 1.83 -13.68 18.57
C LYS A 66 2.89 -13.11 19.50
N THR A 67 2.64 -13.18 20.80
CA THR A 67 3.65 -12.92 21.83
C THR A 67 4.11 -14.24 22.45
N LEU A 68 5.41 -14.35 22.71
CA LEU A 68 5.98 -15.47 23.45
C LEU A 68 6.00 -15.20 24.95
N ALA A 69 6.09 -16.29 25.72
CA ALA A 69 6.21 -16.20 27.16
C ALA A 69 7.44 -15.40 27.59
N GLY A 70 7.32 -14.69 28.72
CA GLY A 70 8.38 -13.86 29.29
C GLY A 70 7.95 -13.29 30.64
N THR A 71 8.66 -12.28 31.12
CA THR A 71 8.34 -11.63 32.40
C THR A 71 8.19 -10.13 32.27
N SER A 72 7.46 -9.49 33.18
CA SER A 72 7.58 -8.04 33.38
C SER A 72 8.86 -7.72 34.14
N ALA A 73 9.48 -6.59 33.80
CA ALA A 73 10.53 -6.00 34.63
C ALA A 73 9.95 -4.73 35.29
N PRO A 74 10.25 -4.45 36.57
CA PRO A 74 11.10 -5.21 37.49
C PRO A 74 10.36 -6.29 38.30
N SER A 75 9.04 -6.44 38.15
CA SER A 75 8.19 -7.26 39.03
C SER A 75 8.28 -8.78 38.81
N ASN A 76 8.96 -9.25 37.75
CA ASN A 76 9.10 -10.65 37.36
C ASN A 76 7.77 -11.41 37.23
N PHE A 77 6.68 -10.71 36.89
CA PHE A 77 5.37 -11.34 36.70
C PHE A 77 5.38 -12.13 35.39
N LEU A 78 4.88 -13.38 35.40
CA LEU A 78 4.87 -14.23 34.22
C LEU A 78 3.82 -13.77 33.21
N PHE A 79 4.25 -13.56 31.97
CA PHE A 79 3.38 -13.43 30.81
C PHE A 79 3.46 -14.75 30.03
N PRO A 80 2.36 -15.51 29.88
CA PRO A 80 2.38 -16.81 29.19
C PRO A 80 2.51 -16.68 27.66
N GLY A 81 2.34 -15.48 27.11
CA GLY A 81 2.19 -15.23 25.67
C GLY A 81 0.74 -15.33 25.23
N ALA A 82 0.42 -14.69 24.11
CA ALA A 82 -0.92 -14.58 23.57
C ALA A 82 -0.91 -14.54 22.03
N THR A 83 -2.06 -14.82 21.42
CA THR A 83 -2.29 -14.61 19.99
C THR A 83 -3.40 -13.59 19.81
N TYR A 84 -3.15 -12.58 18.99
CA TYR A 84 -4.04 -11.48 18.68
C TYR A 84 -4.46 -11.56 17.21
N THR A 85 -5.74 -11.84 16.98
CA THR A 85 -6.33 -11.99 15.63
C THR A 85 -7.32 -10.89 15.27
N ALA A 86 -7.58 -9.97 16.20
CA ALA A 86 -8.55 -8.89 16.02
C ALA A 86 -8.00 -7.57 16.57
N ALA A 87 -8.41 -6.49 15.91
CA ALA A 87 -8.30 -5.12 16.41
C ALA A 87 -9.08 -4.93 17.72
N SER A 88 -8.61 -4.02 18.57
CA SER A 88 -9.42 -3.44 19.64
C SER A 88 -10.66 -2.76 19.06
N SER A 89 -11.85 -3.07 19.60
CA SER A 89 -13.12 -2.41 19.23
C SER A 89 -13.42 -1.17 20.08
N THR A 90 -12.62 -0.89 21.10
CA THR A 90 -12.95 0.06 22.19
C THR A 90 -12.37 1.48 22.04
N GLY A 91 -11.80 1.86 20.90
CA GLY A 91 -11.61 3.30 20.63
C GLY A 91 -10.61 3.67 19.56
N SER A 92 -11.00 4.62 18.71
CA SER A 92 -10.30 5.83 18.20
C SER A 92 -8.76 5.88 17.98
N LEU A 93 -8.01 4.78 18.07
CA LEU A 93 -6.56 4.79 18.29
C LEU A 93 -5.79 3.86 17.34
N GLN A 94 -6.49 3.29 16.36
CA GLN A 94 -5.85 2.66 15.22
C GLN A 94 -5.68 3.73 14.15
N ASP A 95 -4.47 4.25 14.07
CA ASP A 95 -4.06 5.20 13.05
C ASP A 95 -2.72 4.75 12.46
N SER A 96 -2.16 5.57 11.58
CA SER A 96 -0.87 5.29 10.97
C SER A 96 0.29 5.21 11.98
N ILE A 97 0.10 5.58 13.25
CA ILE A 97 1.16 5.70 14.25
C ILE A 97 0.94 4.73 15.42
N ARG A 98 -0.29 4.25 15.68
CA ARG A 98 -0.60 3.39 16.83
C ARG A 98 -1.38 2.13 16.44
N LEU A 99 -0.98 1.02 17.05
CA LEU A 99 -1.65 -0.27 16.97
C LEU A 99 -2.09 -0.71 18.37
N GLU A 100 -3.35 -1.09 18.51
CA GLU A 100 -3.92 -1.65 19.74
C GLU A 100 -4.74 -2.89 19.45
N LEU A 101 -4.37 -4.00 20.10
CA LEU A 101 -4.95 -5.33 19.94
C LEU A 101 -5.50 -5.81 21.28
N ILE A 102 -6.69 -6.40 21.25
CA ILE A 102 -7.33 -6.99 22.43
C ILE A 102 -7.46 -8.50 22.18
N GLY A 103 -6.86 -9.29 23.05
CA GLY A 103 -7.11 -10.71 23.21
C GLY A 103 -8.14 -10.96 24.33
N SER A 104 -8.51 -12.23 24.54
CA SER A 104 -9.47 -12.60 25.60
C SER A 104 -8.99 -12.23 27.01
N GLU A 105 -7.68 -12.28 27.22
CA GLU A 105 -7.06 -12.08 28.54
C GLU A 105 -5.90 -11.08 28.51
N PHE A 106 -5.55 -10.52 27.36
CA PHE A 106 -4.38 -9.65 27.23
C PHE A 106 -4.69 -8.50 26.27
N SER A 107 -3.96 -7.41 26.39
CA SER A 107 -3.96 -6.35 25.38
C SER A 107 -2.53 -6.02 24.98
N PHE A 108 -2.31 -5.78 23.70
CA PHE A 108 -1.03 -5.39 23.16
C PHE A 108 -1.17 -4.03 22.50
N GLN A 109 -0.33 -3.08 22.91
CA GLN A 109 -0.29 -1.73 22.37
C GLN A 109 1.11 -1.43 21.87
N THR A 110 1.22 -0.79 20.71
CA THR A 110 2.49 -0.25 20.23
C THR A 110 2.33 1.07 19.51
N LEU A 111 3.32 1.94 19.67
CA LEU A 111 3.48 3.18 18.92
C LEU A 111 4.63 3.04 17.91
N PHE A 112 4.45 3.59 16.72
CA PHE A 112 5.43 3.66 15.65
C PHE A 112 6.16 5.00 15.69
N SER A 113 7.44 5.00 15.32
CA SER A 113 8.27 6.21 15.25
C SER A 113 7.91 7.13 14.07
N ALA A 114 7.19 6.60 13.08
CA ALA A 114 6.69 7.31 11.92
C ALA A 114 5.35 6.71 11.47
N PRO A 115 4.51 7.48 10.73
CA PRO A 115 3.31 6.96 10.11
C PRO A 115 3.58 5.78 9.16
N LEU A 116 2.74 4.75 9.19
CA LEU A 116 2.65 3.76 8.13
C LEU A 116 2.18 4.46 6.84
N THR A 117 2.83 4.17 5.71
CA THR A 117 2.52 4.78 4.40
C THR A 117 2.56 3.74 3.28
N GLU A 118 1.98 4.08 2.13
CA GLU A 118 2.04 3.26 0.92
C GLU A 118 3.46 3.11 0.34
N ALA A 119 4.42 3.94 0.78
CA ALA A 119 5.81 3.75 0.41
C ALA A 119 6.43 2.52 1.10
N GLY A 120 5.77 1.99 2.13
CA GLY A 120 6.25 0.86 2.92
C GLY A 120 7.53 1.20 3.70
N GLY A 121 8.49 0.28 3.69
CA GLY A 121 9.77 0.41 4.41
C GLY A 121 9.77 -0.24 5.79
N THR A 122 10.75 0.12 6.60
CA THR A 122 10.92 -0.35 7.98
C THR A 122 10.75 0.83 8.93
N ILE A 123 9.87 0.68 9.91
CA ILE A 123 9.57 1.71 10.91
C ILE A 123 9.85 1.12 12.29
N SER A 124 10.65 1.84 13.09
CA SER A 124 10.93 1.45 14.47
C SER A 124 9.71 1.67 15.37
N LEU A 125 9.55 0.81 16.37
CA LEU A 125 8.59 1.05 17.46
C LEU A 125 9.16 2.09 18.44
N VAL A 126 8.30 2.68 19.25
CA VAL A 126 8.68 3.58 20.36
C VAL A 126 8.49 2.83 21.68
N PRO A 127 9.56 2.22 22.25
CA PRO A 127 9.47 1.34 23.42
C PRO A 127 8.69 1.92 24.61
N SER A 128 8.88 3.20 24.91
CA SER A 128 8.22 3.89 26.04
C SER A 128 6.69 3.98 25.95
N PHE A 129 6.11 3.69 24.78
CA PHE A 129 4.67 3.69 24.54
C PHE A 129 4.17 2.35 23.98
N SER A 130 5.00 1.32 24.05
CA SER A 130 4.70 0.00 23.50
C SER A 130 4.84 -1.08 24.56
N PHE A 131 3.75 -1.80 24.81
CA PHE A 131 3.68 -2.74 25.91
C PHE A 131 2.58 -3.79 25.71
N GLU A 132 2.68 -4.88 26.47
CA GLU A 132 1.60 -5.84 26.65
C GLU A 132 1.07 -5.73 28.08
N ARG A 133 -0.26 -5.74 28.22
CA ARG A 133 -0.94 -5.62 29.51
C ARG A 133 -1.77 -6.87 29.78
N LEU A 134 -1.56 -7.43 30.96
CA LEU A 134 -2.42 -8.43 31.59
C LEU A 134 -3.42 -7.70 32.51
N PRO A 135 -4.74 -7.83 32.31
CA PRO A 135 -5.74 -7.31 33.22
C PRO A 135 -5.66 -8.06 34.55
N VAL A 136 -5.79 -7.30 35.65
CA VAL A 136 -5.98 -7.86 36.99
C VAL A 136 -7.38 -7.45 37.46
N SER A 137 -8.08 -8.36 38.12
CA SER A 137 -9.43 -8.08 38.63
C SER A 137 -9.39 -6.87 39.56
N GLY A 138 -10.13 -5.81 39.22
CA GLY A 138 -10.32 -4.62 40.06
C GLY A 138 -9.15 -3.62 40.09
N GLY A 139 -8.21 -3.64 39.13
CA GLY A 139 -7.06 -2.73 39.16
C GLY A 139 -6.46 -2.35 37.81
N VAL A 140 -5.40 -1.54 37.87
CA VAL A 140 -4.55 -1.23 36.71
C VAL A 140 -3.78 -2.51 36.37
N GLY A 141 -4.00 -3.05 35.16
CA GLY A 141 -3.33 -4.28 34.70
C GLY A 141 -1.81 -4.23 34.83
N ILE A 142 -1.18 -5.40 34.96
CA ILE A 142 0.27 -5.54 34.96
C ILE A 142 0.77 -5.37 33.53
N ILE A 143 1.85 -4.62 33.35
CA ILE A 143 2.40 -4.28 32.04
C ILE A 143 3.80 -4.90 31.90
N ARG A 144 4.13 -5.39 30.70
CA ARG A 144 5.51 -5.62 30.26
C ARG A 144 5.82 -4.74 29.05
N ASP A 145 6.87 -3.94 29.15
CA ASP A 145 7.27 -3.01 28.10
C ASP A 145 8.09 -3.72 27.01
N LEU A 146 7.98 -3.21 25.78
CA LEU A 146 8.92 -3.55 24.72
C LEU A 146 10.28 -2.91 25.02
N ALA A 147 11.35 -3.64 24.74
CA ALA A 147 12.72 -3.12 24.72
C ALA A 147 13.07 -2.54 23.36
N SER A 148 12.61 -3.17 22.28
CA SER A 148 12.88 -2.79 20.91
C SER A 148 11.88 -3.44 19.96
N GLY A 149 11.82 -2.95 18.72
CA GLY A 149 11.11 -3.61 17.65
C GLY A 149 10.96 -2.74 16.41
N THR A 150 10.47 -3.38 15.36
CA THR A 150 10.17 -2.75 14.07
C THR A 150 8.93 -3.35 13.43
N VAL A 151 8.29 -2.59 12.54
CA VAL A 151 7.40 -3.12 11.52
C VAL A 151 8.03 -2.93 10.15
N THR A 152 7.95 -3.94 9.29
CA THR A 152 8.49 -3.88 7.92
C THR A 152 7.43 -4.24 6.91
N ALA A 153 7.18 -3.35 5.95
CA ALA A 153 6.27 -3.62 4.85
C ALA A 153 6.83 -4.71 3.94
N SER A 154 6.00 -5.71 3.65
CA SER A 154 6.21 -6.65 2.58
C SER A 154 5.58 -6.07 1.32
N ALA A 155 6.40 -5.75 0.33
CA ALA A 155 5.88 -5.37 -0.98
C ALA A 155 5.13 -6.56 -1.58
N THR A 156 3.81 -6.47 -1.69
CA THR A 156 3.08 -7.29 -2.65
C THR A 156 3.42 -6.71 -4.02
N ALA A 157 3.91 -7.55 -4.94
CA ALA A 157 4.22 -7.08 -6.28
C ALA A 157 2.93 -6.50 -6.87
N VAL A 158 2.86 -5.17 -6.99
CA VAL A 158 1.75 -4.52 -7.69
C VAL A 158 1.82 -5.04 -9.11
N PRO A 159 0.77 -5.68 -9.65
CA PRO A 159 0.76 -6.11 -11.04
C PRO A 159 0.99 -4.84 -11.86
N THR A 160 2.18 -4.67 -12.40
CA THR A 160 2.48 -3.53 -13.24
C THR A 160 1.47 -3.61 -14.38
N PRO A 161 0.56 -2.63 -14.54
CA PRO A 161 -0.35 -2.65 -15.67
C PRO A 161 0.56 -2.79 -16.87
N ALA A 162 0.35 -3.84 -17.66
CA ALA A 162 1.21 -4.19 -18.77
C ALA A 162 1.22 -2.99 -19.73
N LEU A 163 2.15 -2.06 -19.51
CA LEU A 163 2.33 -0.85 -20.30
C LEU A 163 2.92 -1.32 -21.60
N LEU A 164 2.02 -1.77 -22.47
CA LEU A 164 2.18 -2.26 -23.82
C LEU A 164 3.47 -1.73 -24.46
N PRO A 165 4.62 -2.41 -24.30
CA PRO A 165 5.77 -2.10 -25.14
C PRO A 165 5.40 -2.34 -26.61
N GLY A 166 4.35 -3.14 -26.85
CA GLY A 166 3.73 -3.40 -28.14
C GLY A 166 3.02 -2.21 -28.80
N LEU A 167 2.50 -1.21 -28.06
CA LEU A 167 1.79 -0.08 -28.70
C LEU A 167 2.75 0.89 -29.41
N VAL A 168 3.94 1.12 -28.84
CA VAL A 168 4.98 1.92 -29.50
C VAL A 168 5.52 1.20 -30.75
N GLY A 169 5.60 -0.14 -30.70
CA GLY A 169 5.98 -0.96 -31.86
C GLY A 169 4.96 -0.94 -33.01
N LEU A 170 3.66 -1.00 -32.69
CA LEU A 170 2.58 -0.95 -33.69
C LEU A 170 2.50 0.40 -34.42
N GLY A 171 2.71 1.52 -33.71
CA GLY A 171 2.71 2.85 -34.33
C GLY A 171 3.84 3.03 -35.35
N LEU A 172 5.04 2.55 -35.03
CA LEU A 172 6.21 2.64 -35.94
C LEU A 172 6.12 1.68 -37.13
N GLY A 173 5.52 0.50 -36.95
CA GLY A 173 5.31 -0.47 -38.03
C GLY A 173 4.38 0.04 -39.14
N VAL A 174 3.25 0.64 -38.75
CA VAL A 174 2.27 1.19 -39.71
C VAL A 174 2.83 2.40 -40.48
N LEU A 175 3.63 3.25 -39.84
CA LEU A 175 4.29 4.39 -40.51
C LEU A 175 5.33 3.94 -41.55
N ARG A 176 6.06 2.84 -41.29
CA ARG A 176 7.03 2.29 -42.25
C ARG A 176 6.35 1.66 -43.47
N GLN A 177 5.20 0.99 -43.28
CA GLN A 177 4.44 0.42 -44.40
C GLN A 177 3.84 1.50 -45.31
N LYS A 178 3.29 2.59 -44.74
CA LYS A 178 2.76 3.71 -45.54
C LYS A 178 3.84 4.40 -46.39
N ARG A 179 5.07 4.56 -45.88
CA ARG A 179 6.18 5.13 -46.66
C ARG A 179 6.58 4.26 -47.85
N LYS A 180 6.58 2.93 -47.70
CA LYS A 180 6.88 2.01 -48.81
C LYS A 180 5.79 2.03 -49.90
N ALA A 181 4.52 2.08 -49.52
CA ALA A 181 3.41 2.15 -50.49
C ALA A 181 3.41 3.47 -51.30
N ALA A 182 3.77 4.59 -50.67
CA ALA A 182 3.86 5.88 -51.36
C ALA A 182 5.02 5.97 -52.37
N GLN A 183 6.10 5.22 -52.17
CA GLN A 183 7.24 5.17 -53.10
C GLN A 183 7.03 4.20 -54.28
N ALA A 184 6.10 3.25 -54.17
CA ALA A 184 5.86 2.22 -55.19
C ALA A 184 4.87 2.62 -56.29
N ASN A 185 4.28 3.82 -56.24
CA ASN A 185 3.32 4.29 -57.24
C ASN A 185 3.85 5.52 -57.99
N PRO A 186 4.88 5.39 -58.86
CA PRO A 186 5.27 6.45 -59.76
C PRO A 186 4.17 6.61 -60.83
N LEU A 187 3.61 7.82 -60.91
CA LEU A 187 2.61 8.21 -61.89
C LEU A 187 3.11 7.90 -63.31
N SER A 188 2.40 7.01 -64.01
CA SER A 188 2.45 6.80 -65.46
C SER A 188 1.47 7.73 -66.15
#